data_AF-A0A7H1MX52-F1
#
_entry.id   AF-A0A7H1MX52-F1
#
_cell.length_a   1.000
_cell.length_b   1.000
_cell.length_c   1.000
_cell.angle_alpha   90.00
_cell.angle_beta   90.00
_cell.angle_gamma   90.00
#
_symmetry.space_group_name_H-M   'P 1'
#
loop_
_entity.id
_entity.type
_entity.pdbx_description
1 polymer ?
#
loop_
_entity_poly.entity_id
_entity_poly.type
_entity_poly.pdbx_seq_one_letter_code
_entity_poly.pdbx_strand_id
1 'polypeptide(L)'
;MTAATTTWWWVRHAPVPGRPGVIYGQMDVDCDTADTGSLQALAHALPADACWLTTPLKRTQQTYAAIAAVASMPPPVPEIDAGLVEQTSAPGRDSTGQRCKRATLPATPLSGPTRHEMPHLAVRASLR
;
A
#
# COMPACT_ATOMS: atom_id res chain seq x y z
N MET A 1 -6.31 17.72 -33.50
CA MET A 1 -5.38 17.53 -32.38
C MET A 1 -6.03 16.59 -31.39
N THR A 2 -5.54 15.36 -31.25
CA THR A 2 -5.94 14.47 -30.15
C THR A 2 -5.19 14.90 -28.89
N ALA A 3 -5.92 15.11 -27.79
CA ALA A 3 -5.30 15.43 -26.50
C ALA A 3 -4.64 14.17 -25.92
N ALA A 4 -3.42 14.30 -25.40
CA ALA A 4 -2.75 13.20 -24.72
C ALA A 4 -3.48 12.88 -23.40
N THR A 5 -3.73 11.60 -23.14
CA THR A 5 -4.40 11.13 -21.92
C THR A 5 -3.38 10.47 -20.99
N THR A 6 -3.35 10.89 -19.72
CA THR A 6 -2.53 10.24 -18.68
C THR A 6 -3.43 9.36 -17.82
N THR A 7 -3.04 8.10 -17.65
CA THR A 7 -3.78 7.13 -16.85
C THR A 7 -3.00 6.80 -15.59
N TRP A 8 -3.74 6.62 -14.48
CA TRP A 8 -3.20 6.33 -13.17
C TRP A 8 -3.79 5.02 -12.64
N TRP A 9 -2.93 4.16 -12.10
CA TRP A 9 -3.31 2.96 -11.38
C TRP A 9 -2.85 3.09 -9.93
N TRP A 10 -3.77 2.83 -9.01
CA TRP A 10 -3.51 2.86 -7.57
C TRP A 10 -3.39 1.43 -7.06
N VAL A 11 -2.24 1.11 -6.49
CA VAL A 11 -1.92 -0.19 -5.92
C VAL A 11 -1.82 -0.04 -4.39
N ARG A 12 -2.45 -0.95 -3.66
CA ARG A 12 -2.21 -1.07 -2.21
C ARG A 12 -0.97 -1.91 -1.97
N HIS A 13 -0.23 -1.59 -0.91
CA HIS A 13 0.86 -2.46 -0.47
C HIS A 13 0.32 -3.84 -0.06
N ALA A 14 1.18 -4.84 -0.12
CA ALA A 14 0.88 -6.18 0.35
C ALA A 14 0.53 -6.18 1.85
N PRO A 15 -0.21 -7.19 2.37
CA PRO A 15 -0.68 -7.20 3.75
C PRO A 15 0.44 -7.04 4.77
N VAL A 16 0.21 -6.32 5.86
CA VAL A 16 1.17 -6.25 6.98
C VAL A 16 0.88 -7.40 7.94
N PRO A 17 1.86 -8.28 8.25
CA PRO A 17 1.69 -9.30 9.27
C PRO A 17 1.36 -8.67 10.62
N GLY A 18 0.29 -9.11 11.27
CA GLY A 18 -0.06 -8.62 12.59
C GLY A 18 -1.52 -8.84 12.98
N ARG A 19 -1.95 -8.16 14.05
CA ARG A 19 -3.31 -8.33 14.58
C ARG A 19 -4.32 -7.65 13.65
N PRO A 20 -5.43 -8.32 13.31
CA PRO A 20 -6.51 -7.70 12.54
C PRO A 20 -6.98 -6.40 13.18
N GLY A 21 -7.21 -5.39 12.33
CA GLY A 21 -7.76 -4.10 12.74
C GLY A 21 -6.75 -3.14 13.36
N VAL A 22 -5.43 -3.37 13.32
CA VAL A 22 -4.45 -2.34 13.72
C VAL A 22 -4.24 -1.35 12.56
N ILE A 23 -4.30 -0.04 12.84
CA ILE A 23 -3.87 0.98 11.87
C ILE A 23 -2.41 1.32 12.16
N TYR A 24 -1.53 1.07 11.20
CA TYR A 24 -0.09 1.32 11.36
C TYR A 24 0.29 2.78 11.10
N GLY A 25 -0.49 3.50 10.30
CA GLY A 25 -0.18 4.89 9.94
C GLY A 25 1.20 5.00 9.30
N GLN A 26 2.04 5.90 9.83
CA GLN A 26 3.40 6.11 9.37
C GLN A 26 4.44 5.20 10.06
N MET A 27 4.02 4.21 10.85
CA MET A 27 4.97 3.23 11.38
C MET A 27 5.60 2.45 10.22
N ASP A 28 6.93 2.36 10.24
CA ASP A 28 7.71 1.70 9.20
C ASP A 28 7.81 0.20 9.48
N VAL A 29 6.77 -0.52 9.06
CA VAL A 29 6.58 -1.96 9.24
C VAL A 29 6.74 -2.71 7.92
N ASP A 30 7.18 -3.96 8.01
CA ASP A 30 7.30 -4.86 6.87
C ASP A 30 5.93 -5.36 6.38
N CYS A 31 5.84 -5.73 5.11
CA CYS A 31 4.68 -6.45 4.55
C CYS A 31 5.02 -7.89 4.15
N ASP A 32 3.96 -8.70 4.02
CA ASP A 32 4.00 -10.07 3.53
C ASP A 32 3.85 -10.07 2.01
N THR A 33 4.91 -10.50 1.32
CA THR A 33 4.96 -10.60 -0.14
C THR A 33 5.03 -12.06 -0.63
N ALA A 34 4.66 -13.02 0.22
CA ALA A 34 4.74 -14.44 -0.11
C ALA A 34 3.73 -14.89 -1.18
N ASP A 35 2.61 -14.18 -1.34
CA ASP A 35 1.60 -14.47 -2.37
C ASP A 35 2.06 -14.00 -3.77
N THR A 36 3.02 -14.75 -4.32
CA THR A 36 3.58 -14.51 -5.65
C THR A 36 2.54 -14.63 -6.77
N GLY A 37 1.49 -15.43 -6.59
CA GLY A 37 0.41 -15.59 -7.57
C GLY A 37 -0.41 -14.30 -7.73
N SER A 38 -0.82 -13.70 -6.62
CA SER A 38 -1.50 -12.39 -6.64
C SER A 38 -0.60 -11.29 -7.20
N LEU A 39 0.69 -11.31 -6.87
CA LEU A 39 1.67 -10.33 -7.39
C LEU A 39 1.86 -10.48 -8.91
N GLN A 40 1.91 -11.70 -9.44
CA GLN A 40 1.99 -11.96 -10.88
C GLN A 40 0.74 -11.48 -11.61
N ALA A 41 -0.44 -11.80 -11.08
CA ALA A 41 -1.70 -11.35 -11.65
C ALA A 41 -1.78 -9.81 -11.69
N LEU A 42 -1.34 -9.14 -10.62
CA LEU A 42 -1.25 -7.69 -10.57
C LEU A 42 -0.25 -7.14 -11.58
N ALA A 43 0.95 -7.72 -11.69
CA ALA A 43 1.95 -7.31 -12.67
C ALA A 43 1.42 -7.36 -14.11
N HIS A 44 0.69 -8.43 -14.46
CA HIS A 44 0.08 -8.60 -15.78
C HIS A 44 -1.03 -7.60 -16.08
N ALA A 45 -1.70 -7.07 -15.06
CA ALA A 45 -2.77 -6.08 -15.22
C ALA A 45 -2.23 -4.64 -15.40
N LEU A 46 -0.97 -4.40 -15.06
CA LEU A 46 -0.35 -3.08 -15.10
C LEU A 46 0.36 -2.84 -16.45
N PRO A 47 0.44 -1.58 -16.92
CA PRO A 47 1.17 -1.27 -18.15
C PRO A 47 2.67 -1.54 -17.99
N ALA A 48 3.28 -2.12 -19.03
CA ALA A 48 4.70 -2.49 -19.01
C ALA A 48 5.65 -1.29 -18.97
N ASP A 49 5.24 -0.14 -19.53
CA ASP A 49 6.04 1.08 -19.67
C ASP A 49 5.67 2.16 -18.64
N ALA A 50 5.02 1.77 -17.54
CA ALA A 50 4.59 2.71 -16.52
C ALA A 50 5.74 3.26 -15.66
N CYS A 51 5.59 4.52 -15.25
CA CYS A 51 6.39 5.13 -14.19
C CYS A 51 5.83 4.72 -12.82
N TRP A 52 6.70 4.28 -11.92
CA TRP A 52 6.34 3.80 -10.59
C TRP A 52 6.66 4.83 -9.52
N LEU A 53 5.70 5.06 -8.62
CA LEU A 53 5.81 5.95 -7.47
C LEU A 53 5.53 5.18 -6.18
N THR A 54 6.49 5.21 -5.25
CA THR A 54 6.35 4.61 -3.91
C THR A 54 6.40 5.69 -2.83
N THR A 55 6.04 5.35 -1.60
CA THR A 55 6.28 6.22 -0.45
C THR A 55 7.59 5.84 0.23
N PRO A 56 8.09 6.66 1.18
CA PRO A 56 9.24 6.28 1.99
C PRO A 56 9.01 5.04 2.89
N LEU A 57 7.78 4.54 3.03
CA LEU A 57 7.44 3.41 3.91
C LEU A 57 7.80 2.07 3.26
N LYS A 58 8.48 1.20 4.03
CA LYS A 58 8.99 -0.12 3.60
C LYS A 58 7.96 -0.94 2.87
N ARG A 59 6.75 -1.08 3.43
CA ARG A 59 5.68 -1.88 2.84
C ARG A 59 5.36 -1.51 1.38
N THR A 60 5.47 -0.24 0.98
CA THR A 60 5.25 0.16 -0.42
C THR A 60 6.42 -0.24 -1.32
N GLN A 61 7.66 -0.09 -0.83
CA GLN A 61 8.87 -0.45 -1.55
C GLN A 61 9.05 -1.97 -1.66
N GLN A 62 8.74 -2.72 -0.60
CA GLN A 62 8.74 -4.19 -0.58
C GLN A 62 7.71 -4.75 -1.55
N THR A 63 6.51 -4.16 -1.60
CA THR A 63 5.48 -4.56 -2.58
C THR A 63 5.95 -4.32 -4.00
N TYR A 64 6.50 -3.13 -4.29
CA TYR A 64 7.08 -2.84 -5.60
C TYR A 64 8.19 -3.84 -5.97
N ALA A 65 9.13 -4.09 -5.06
CA ALA A 65 10.24 -5.01 -5.29
C ALA A 65 9.74 -6.43 -5.58
N ALA A 66 8.71 -6.89 -4.88
CA ALA A 66 8.12 -8.20 -5.10
C ALA A 66 7.40 -8.29 -6.46
N ILE A 67 6.67 -7.25 -6.87
CA ILE A 67 6.06 -7.16 -8.21
C ILE A 67 7.14 -7.18 -9.29
N ALA A 68 8.18 -6.34 -9.15
CA ALA A 68 9.27 -6.25 -10.11
C ALA A 68 10.00 -7.60 -10.27
N ALA A 69 10.21 -8.32 -9.15
CA ALA A 69 10.83 -9.64 -9.17
C ALA A 69 9.99 -10.66 -9.94
N VAL A 70 8.68 -10.77 -9.68
CA VAL A 70 7.84 -11.74 -10.39
C VAL A 70 7.59 -11.38 -11.85
N ALA A 71 7.64 -10.08 -12.18
CA ALA A 71 7.46 -9.57 -13.53
C ALA A 71 8.77 -9.57 -14.35
N SER A 72 9.91 -9.95 -13.75
CA SER A 72 11.23 -9.86 -14.37
C SER A 72 11.52 -8.48 -14.97
N MET A 73 11.05 -7.42 -14.30
CA MET A 73 11.23 -6.05 -14.77
C MET A 73 12.71 -5.67 -14.65
N PRO A 74 13.33 -5.06 -15.67
CA PRO A 74 14.61 -4.38 -15.49
C PRO A 74 14.43 -3.29 -14.43
N PRO A 75 15.45 -2.86 -13.68
CA PRO A 75 15.24 -1.94 -12.57
C PRO A 75 15.09 -0.48 -13.04
N PRO A 76 13.90 0.14 -13.01
CA PRO A 76 13.79 1.51 -12.56
C PRO A 76 13.66 1.47 -11.04
N VAL A 77 14.47 2.26 -10.33
CA VAL A 77 14.16 2.56 -8.93
C VAL A 77 12.86 3.40 -8.96
N PRO A 78 11.80 3.00 -8.25
CA PRO A 78 10.57 3.77 -8.22
C PRO A 78 10.90 5.15 -7.65
N GLU A 79 10.29 6.20 -8.20
CA GLU A 79 10.42 7.53 -7.60
C GLU A 79 9.72 7.51 -6.24
N ILE A 80 10.35 8.12 -5.24
CA ILE A 80 9.82 8.17 -3.88
C ILE A 80 9.10 9.50 -3.69
N ASP A 81 7.78 9.45 -3.52
CA ASP A 81 6.94 10.61 -3.25
C ASP A 81 6.45 10.59 -1.79
N ALA A 82 7.01 11.49 -0.98
CA ALA A 82 6.61 11.64 0.42
C ALA A 82 5.21 12.26 0.59
N GLY A 83 4.67 12.91 -0.43
CA GLY A 83 3.32 13.48 -0.42
C GLY A 83 2.20 12.43 -0.45
N LEU A 84 2.52 11.19 -0.80
CA LEU A 84 1.59 10.06 -0.85
C LEU A 84 1.60 9.19 0.42
N VAL A 85 2.39 9.56 1.43
CA VAL A 85 2.55 8.81 2.68
C VAL A 85 1.22 8.65 3.42
N GLU A 86 1.01 7.51 4.09
CA GLU A 86 -0.18 7.28 4.91
C GLU A 86 -0.34 8.39 5.97
N GLN A 87 -1.60 8.71 6.25
CA GLN A 87 -1.97 9.69 7.26
C GLN A 87 -1.39 9.28 8.62
N THR A 88 -0.94 10.25 9.41
CA THR A 88 -0.55 9.99 10.79
C THR A 88 -1.78 9.53 11.59
N SER A 89 -1.74 8.32 12.14
CA SER A 89 -2.70 7.87 13.15
C SER A 89 -2.15 8.17 14.54
N ALA A 90 -3.01 8.57 15.47
CA ALA A 90 -2.60 8.66 16.86
C ALA A 90 -2.18 7.27 17.37
N PRO A 91 -1.12 7.14 18.20
CA PRO A 91 -0.56 5.85 18.59
C PRO A 91 -1.60 4.88 19.15
N GLY A 92 -1.62 3.66 18.61
CA GLY A 92 -2.45 2.55 19.07
C GLY A 92 -3.94 2.78 18.82
N ARG A 93 -4.36 3.07 17.58
CA ARG A 93 -5.76 3.03 17.16
C ARG A 93 -6.03 1.89 16.19
N ASP A 94 -7.23 1.33 16.28
CA ASP A 94 -7.71 0.29 15.38
C ASP A 94 -8.42 0.87 14.15
N SER A 95 -8.86 0.00 13.23
CA SER A 95 -9.59 0.34 12.00
C SER A 95 -10.91 1.07 12.22
N THR A 96 -11.42 1.09 13.46
CA THR A 96 -12.59 1.89 13.89
C THR A 96 -12.19 3.23 14.51
N GLY A 97 -10.90 3.55 14.55
CA GLY A 97 -10.38 4.73 15.22
C GLY A 97 -10.43 4.64 16.74
N GLN A 98 -10.77 3.50 17.33
CA GLN A 98 -10.76 3.30 18.78
C GLN A 98 -9.32 3.00 19.24
N ARG A 99 -8.93 3.40 20.46
CA ARG A 99 -7.61 3.00 20.98
C ARG A 99 -7.54 1.47 21.03
N CYS A 100 -6.61 0.87 20.30
CA CYS A 100 -6.18 -0.50 20.52
C CYS A 100 -5.82 -0.62 22.00
N LYS A 101 -6.58 -1.43 22.75
CA LYS A 101 -6.29 -1.67 24.16
C LYS A 101 -4.82 -2.13 24.27
N ARG A 102 -3.99 -1.34 24.94
CA ARG A 102 -2.64 -1.76 25.38
C ARG A 102 -2.84 -3.09 26.07
N ALA A 103 -2.11 -4.14 25.67
CA ALA A 103 -2.33 -5.53 26.08
C ALA A 103 -2.78 -5.68 27.55
N THR A 104 -4.08 -5.73 27.82
CA THR A 104 -4.75 -6.26 29.02
C THR A 104 -6.26 -6.42 28.70
N LEU A 105 -6.79 -7.63 28.87
CA LEU A 105 -8.21 -8.07 28.67
C LEU A 105 -9.17 -7.47 29.74
N PRO A 106 -10.51 -7.72 29.69
CA PRO A 106 -11.58 -7.34 28.74
C PRO A 106 -12.54 -6.28 29.38
N ALA A 107 -13.46 -5.58 28.69
CA ALA A 107 -14.84 -6.02 28.39
C ALA A 107 -15.57 -5.07 27.38
N THR A 108 -16.42 -5.69 26.54
CA THR A 108 -17.69 -5.35 25.83
C THR A 108 -18.07 -3.91 25.36
N PRO A 109 -18.97 -3.76 24.34
CA PRO A 109 -18.73 -2.89 23.17
C PRO A 109 -19.83 -1.84 22.90
N LEU A 110 -19.54 -0.84 22.05
CA LEU A 110 -20.55 -0.14 21.25
C LEU A 110 -19.98 0.20 19.86
N SER A 111 -20.80 -0.02 18.84
CA SER A 111 -20.46 -0.13 17.41
C SER A 111 -20.48 1.20 16.66
N GLY A 112 -19.62 1.37 15.64
CA GLY A 112 -19.56 2.51 14.70
C GLY A 112 -18.58 2.25 13.53
N PRO A 113 -18.73 2.90 12.36
CA PRO A 113 -18.19 2.41 11.07
C PRO A 113 -16.68 2.61 10.88
N THR A 114 -16.05 1.68 10.15
CA THR A 114 -14.61 1.51 9.91
C THR A 114 -14.03 2.50 8.89
N ARG A 115 -12.90 3.14 9.21
CA ARG A 115 -12.06 3.91 8.27
C ARG A 115 -11.08 2.94 7.59
N HIS A 116 -11.21 2.77 6.27
CA HIS A 116 -10.28 1.96 5.47
C HIS A 116 -9.03 2.78 5.11
N GLU A 117 -7.83 2.19 5.27
CA GLU A 117 -6.51 2.75 4.87
C GLU A 117 -6.50 3.22 3.40
N MET A 118 -5.58 4.08 2.97
CA MET A 118 -5.49 4.54 1.57
C MET A 118 -4.53 3.70 0.73
N PRO A 119 -4.62 3.70 -0.62
CA PRO A 119 -3.56 3.12 -1.46
C PRO A 119 -2.32 4.03 -1.50
N HIS A 120 -1.13 3.45 -1.36
CA HIS A 120 0.15 4.18 -1.19
C HIS A 120 1.20 3.84 -2.26
N LEU A 121 0.87 3.05 -3.27
CA LEU A 121 1.70 2.80 -4.45
C LEU A 121 0.91 3.30 -5.67
N ALA A 122 1.53 4.17 -6.47
CA ALA A 122 0.91 4.71 -7.67
C ALA A 122 1.73 4.36 -8.90
N VAL A 123 1.02 4.10 -9.98
CA VAL A 123 1.61 3.75 -11.28
C VAL A 123 1.01 4.71 -12.29
N ARG A 124 1.86 5.41 -13.02
CA ARG A 124 1.46 6.40 -14.04
C ARG A 124 1.91 5.91 -15.41
N ALA A 125 0.97 5.74 -16.33
CA ALA A 125 1.29 5.50 -17.74
C ALA A 125 0.68 6.61 -18.60
N SER A 126 1.44 7.05 -19.60
CA SER A 126 0.97 8.03 -20.57
C SER A 126 0.63 7.29 -21.85
N LEU A 127 -0.62 7.36 -22.29
CA LEU A 127 -0.97 6.90 -23.63
C LEU A 127 -0.40 7.93 -24.63
N ARG A 128 0.44 7.47 -25.56
CA ARG A 128 0.95 8.29 -26.67
C ARG A 128 -0.05 8.32 -27.82
#